data_AF-A0A415EKN2-F1
#
_entry.id   AF-A0A415EKN2-F1
#
_cell.length_a   1.000
_cell.length_b   1.000
_cell.length_c   1.000
_cell.angle_alpha   90.00
_cell.angle_beta   90.00
_cell.angle_gamma   90.00
#
_symmetry.space_group_name_H-M   'P 1'
#
loop_
_entity.id
_entity.type
_entity.pdbx_description
1 polymer ?
#
loop_
_entity_poly.entity_id
_entity_poly.type
_entity_poly.pdbx_seq_one_letter_code
_entity_poly.pdbx_strand_id
1 'polypeptide(L)'
;MAITNGKSTGMVSLLFLYLFAAFAGILYALKQVTFQEVDALVYREQSRQWAELLSSFCRSRNGLPLNRENSIKELPPMGFPGSPDQFQIRVKTWQRGVQLRMEYASLHRLNRGLLMDGARYEIRPVGKNLEVEYPVGQIRDKNSGLGLLGMSAVDFAHAITSPMPPQARLEQPLEPYLYQTPSRKPITYTKAVLRGSGVLVPQGALTFSNGFRVEGDFRIYCGGSLTLGEGVYMDKVLLYSAGAMKIGKNSHINGIIVSDGIVELGENVTYTEDRSVLQPFLTRYLL
;
A
#
# COMPACT_ATOMS: atom_id res chain seq x y z
N MET A 1 80.55 4.00 50.40
CA MET A 1 79.90 2.93 49.62
C MET A 1 78.79 2.34 50.46
N ALA A 2 77.53 2.69 50.16
CA ALA A 2 76.33 1.97 50.58
C ALA A 2 75.18 2.52 49.72
N ILE A 3 74.82 1.79 48.66
CA ILE A 3 73.63 2.08 47.86
C ILE A 3 72.52 1.18 48.44
N THR A 4 71.54 1.81 49.09
CA THR A 4 70.36 1.14 49.63
C THR A 4 69.32 0.94 48.52
N ASN A 5 69.26 -0.27 47.96
CA ASN A 5 68.17 -0.71 47.09
C ASN A 5 66.97 -1.13 47.94
N GLY A 6 65.91 -0.34 47.92
CA GLY A 6 64.63 -0.74 48.52
C GLY A 6 63.53 0.25 48.20
N LYS A 7 62.70 -0.10 47.19
CA LYS A 7 61.28 0.29 46.96
C LYS A 7 60.99 0.43 45.45
N SER A 8 60.60 -0.64 44.77
CA SER A 8 59.88 -0.52 43.49
C SER A 8 59.02 -1.72 43.08
N THR A 9 58.95 -2.79 43.88
CA THR A 9 58.20 -4.01 43.52
C THR A 9 56.69 -3.86 43.61
N GLY A 10 56.16 -3.05 44.54
CA GLY A 10 54.71 -2.87 44.71
C GLY A 10 54.04 -2.02 43.63
N MET A 11 54.73 -1.02 43.09
CA MET A 11 54.18 -0.08 42.11
C MET A 11 54.12 -0.69 40.69
N VAL A 12 55.12 -1.51 40.34
CA VAL A 12 55.14 -2.27 39.09
C VAL A 12 54.01 -3.32 39.09
N SER A 13 53.80 -4.02 40.21
CA SER A 13 52.72 -5.00 40.34
C SER A 13 51.32 -4.37 40.20
N LEU A 14 51.08 -3.19 40.80
CA LEU A 14 49.84 -2.44 40.64
C LEU A 14 49.61 -1.97 39.20
N LEU A 15 50.67 -1.55 38.51
CA LEU A 15 50.58 -1.15 37.11
C LEU A 15 50.21 -2.34 36.21
N PHE A 16 50.80 -3.51 36.45
CA PHE A 16 50.45 -4.75 35.75
C PHE A 16 49.01 -5.18 36.03
N LEU A 17 48.54 -5.07 37.27
CA LEU A 17 47.15 -5.40 37.63
C LEU A 17 46.16 -4.45 36.93
N TYR A 18 46.47 -3.16 36.88
CA TYR A 18 45.65 -2.15 36.19
C TYR A 18 45.62 -2.40 34.68
N LEU A 19 46.77 -2.66 34.05
CA LEU A 19 46.84 -3.00 32.62
C LEU A 19 46.08 -4.29 32.30
N PHE A 20 46.15 -5.30 33.18
CA PHE A 20 45.42 -6.55 33.00
C PHE A 20 43.91 -6.34 33.13
N ALA A 21 43.45 -5.54 34.10
CA ALA A 21 42.05 -5.20 34.27
C ALA A 21 41.50 -4.38 33.10
N ALA A 22 42.29 -3.41 32.59
CA ALA A 22 41.93 -2.63 31.41
C ALA A 22 41.85 -3.51 30.15
N PHE A 23 42.81 -4.42 29.96
CA PHE A 23 42.81 -5.37 28.85
C PHE A 23 41.62 -6.34 28.91
N ALA A 24 41.30 -6.86 30.10
CA ALA A 24 40.12 -7.70 30.32
C ALA A 24 38.81 -6.93 30.04
N GLY A 25 38.74 -5.65 30.42
CA GLY A 25 37.62 -4.76 30.10
C GLY A 25 37.44 -4.55 28.60
N ILE A 26 38.54 -4.33 27.87
CA ILE A 26 38.54 -4.18 26.40
C ILE A 26 38.10 -5.48 25.72
N LEU A 27 38.61 -6.64 26.16
CA LEU A 27 38.20 -7.95 25.64
C LEU A 27 36.71 -8.23 25.90
N TYR A 28 36.20 -7.86 27.08
CA TYR A 28 34.78 -7.99 27.40
C TYR A 28 33.91 -7.09 26.51
N ALA A 29 34.33 -5.84 26.30
CA ALA A 29 33.64 -4.91 25.41
C ALA A 29 33.63 -5.40 23.95
N LEU A 30 34.77 -5.87 23.43
CA LEU A 30 34.88 -6.47 22.10
C LEU A 30 33.99 -7.72 21.97
N LYS A 31 33.96 -8.56 23.00
CA LYS A 31 33.06 -9.71 23.06
C LYS A 31 31.59 -9.26 22.99
N GLN A 32 31.18 -8.26 23.78
CA GLN A 32 29.81 -7.76 23.71
C GLN A 32 29.44 -7.17 22.34
N VAL A 33 30.33 -6.37 21.74
CA VAL A 33 30.08 -5.79 20.41
C VAL A 33 29.94 -6.90 19.35
N THR A 34 30.84 -7.88 19.35
CA THR A 34 30.75 -9.02 18.40
C THR A 34 29.50 -9.87 18.62
N PHE A 35 29.06 -10.12 19.86
CA PHE A 35 27.77 -10.79 20.12
C PHE A 35 26.58 -9.98 19.62
N GLN A 36 26.57 -8.66 19.83
CA GLN A 36 25.51 -7.78 19.34
C GLN A 36 25.46 -7.76 17.80
N GLU A 37 26.61 -7.76 17.12
CA GLU A 37 26.67 -7.82 15.66
C GLU A 37 26.19 -9.16 15.11
N VAL A 38 26.57 -10.27 15.74
CA VAL A 38 26.10 -11.61 15.37
C VAL A 38 24.60 -11.74 15.59
N ASP A 39 24.08 -11.27 16.73
CA ASP A 39 22.64 -11.27 17.00
C ASP A 39 21.90 -10.42 15.97
N ALA A 40 22.40 -9.22 15.64
CA ALA A 40 21.81 -8.36 14.63
C ALA A 40 21.78 -9.01 13.23
N LEU A 41 22.83 -9.74 12.85
CA LEU A 41 22.87 -10.50 11.60
C LEU A 41 21.84 -11.63 11.60
N VAL A 42 21.76 -12.41 12.68
CA VAL A 42 20.78 -13.49 12.83
C VAL A 42 19.34 -12.93 12.75
N TYR A 43 19.07 -11.81 13.43
CA TYR A 43 17.75 -11.16 13.35
C TYR A 43 17.42 -10.65 11.95
N ARG A 44 18.40 -10.12 11.19
CA ARG A 44 18.20 -9.68 9.80
C ARG A 44 17.88 -10.87 8.89
N GLU A 45 18.60 -11.97 9.02
CA GLU A 45 18.35 -13.18 8.24
C GLU A 45 16.98 -13.78 8.54
N GLN A 46 16.62 -13.88 9.83
CA GLN A 46 15.30 -14.34 10.25
C GLN A 46 14.19 -13.42 9.72
N SER A 47 14.37 -12.10 9.82
CA SER A 47 13.40 -11.13 9.28
C SER A 47 13.23 -11.28 7.77
N ARG A 48 14.31 -11.56 7.04
CA ARG A 48 14.24 -11.84 5.59
C ARG A 48 13.44 -13.10 5.30
N GLN A 49 13.68 -14.19 6.05
CA GLN A 49 12.91 -15.43 5.90
C GLN A 49 11.41 -15.22 6.20
N TRP A 50 11.08 -14.41 7.20
CA TRP A 50 9.69 -14.06 7.53
C TRP A 50 9.03 -13.27 6.39
N ALA A 51 9.75 -12.27 5.86
CA ALA A 51 9.28 -11.48 4.73
C ALA A 51 9.09 -12.33 3.47
N GLU A 52 10.02 -13.25 3.18
CA GLU A 52 9.91 -14.20 2.06
C GLU A 52 8.73 -15.15 2.24
N LEU A 53 8.51 -15.69 3.45
CA LEU A 53 7.39 -16.58 3.73
C LEU A 53 6.04 -15.87 3.53
N LEU A 54 5.85 -14.71 4.16
CA LEU A 54 4.60 -13.97 4.05
C LEU A 54 4.39 -13.44 2.62
N SER A 55 5.43 -12.94 1.97
CA SER A 55 5.34 -12.45 0.58
C SER A 55 5.05 -13.57 -0.41
N SER A 56 5.64 -14.76 -0.24
CA SER A 56 5.34 -15.94 -1.04
C SER A 56 3.88 -16.36 -0.86
N PHE A 57 3.40 -16.43 0.39
CA PHE A 57 1.99 -16.68 0.68
C PHE A 57 1.08 -15.64 0.00
N CYS A 58 1.33 -14.35 0.20
CA CYS A 58 0.54 -13.27 -0.40
C CYS A 58 0.56 -13.30 -1.94
N ARG A 59 1.70 -13.61 -2.56
CA ARG A 59 1.81 -13.79 -4.02
C ARG A 59 0.98 -14.98 -4.50
N SER A 60 1.01 -16.11 -3.80
CA SER A 60 0.20 -17.29 -4.14
C SER A 60 -1.32 -17.03 -4.02
N ARG A 61 -1.69 -16.07 -3.17
CA ARG A 61 -3.08 -15.61 -3.01
C ARG A 61 -3.52 -14.61 -4.07
N ASN A 62 -2.60 -13.88 -4.70
CA ASN A 62 -2.95 -12.91 -5.74
C ASN A 62 -3.69 -13.61 -6.90
N GLY A 63 -4.79 -13.02 -7.37
CA GLY A 63 -5.65 -13.60 -8.41
C GLY A 63 -6.71 -14.58 -7.90
N LEU A 64 -6.64 -15.02 -6.65
CA LEU A 64 -7.68 -15.84 -6.02
C LEU A 64 -8.67 -14.95 -5.26
N PRO A 65 -9.98 -15.27 -5.26
CA PRO A 65 -11.00 -14.48 -4.57
C PRO A 65 -10.71 -14.38 -3.08
N LEU A 66 -11.23 -13.34 -2.43
CA LEU A 66 -11.14 -13.24 -0.97
C LEU A 66 -11.86 -14.42 -0.31
N ASN A 67 -11.39 -14.82 0.88
CA ASN A 67 -12.11 -15.81 1.69
C ASN A 67 -13.54 -15.34 2.02
N ARG A 68 -14.33 -16.23 2.63
CA ARG A 68 -15.71 -15.91 3.05
C ARG A 68 -15.72 -14.67 3.94
N GLU A 69 -16.79 -13.90 3.86
CA GLU A 69 -16.97 -12.71 4.69
C GLU A 69 -16.88 -13.07 6.18
N ASN A 70 -16.21 -12.21 6.95
CA ASN A 70 -16.04 -12.35 8.40
C ASN A 70 -15.43 -13.70 8.82
N SER A 71 -14.54 -14.26 8.00
CA SER A 71 -13.87 -15.53 8.27
C SER A 71 -12.44 -15.34 8.76
N ILE A 72 -12.00 -16.28 9.60
CA ILE A 72 -10.62 -16.43 10.04
C ILE A 72 -10.14 -17.78 9.55
N LYS A 73 -9.05 -17.80 8.78
CA LYS A 73 -8.38 -19.01 8.34
C LYS A 73 -6.97 -19.03 8.87
N GLU A 74 -6.63 -20.10 9.56
CA GLU A 74 -5.28 -20.34 10.05
C GLU A 74 -4.64 -21.44 9.23
N LEU A 75 -3.42 -21.21 8.78
CA LEU A 75 -2.61 -22.26 8.17
C LEU A 75 -1.96 -23.11 9.27
N PRO A 76 -1.62 -24.37 8.98
CA PRO A 76 -0.86 -25.21 9.90
C PRO A 76 0.42 -24.51 10.35
N PRO A 77 0.86 -24.70 11.61
CA PRO A 77 2.14 -24.19 12.08
C PRO A 77 3.30 -24.69 11.22
N MET A 78 4.28 -23.82 11.01
CA MET A 78 5.49 -24.07 10.24
C MET A 78 6.71 -23.77 11.11
N GLY A 79 7.78 -24.55 10.94
CA GLY A 79 9.08 -24.28 11.55
C GLY A 79 10.12 -23.99 10.47
N PHE A 80 11.12 -23.17 10.79
CA PHE A 80 12.30 -23.03 9.94
C PHE A 80 13.38 -24.01 10.39
N PRO A 81 14.16 -24.60 9.47
CA PRO A 81 15.31 -25.42 9.84
C PRO A 81 16.25 -24.66 10.79
N GLY A 82 16.59 -25.27 11.92
CA GLY A 82 17.48 -24.67 12.92
C GLY A 82 16.84 -23.62 13.83
N SER A 83 15.54 -23.35 13.73
CA SER A 83 14.82 -22.48 14.66
C SER A 83 13.96 -23.29 15.63
N PRO A 84 14.00 -22.99 16.95
CA PRO A 84 13.08 -23.60 17.91
C PRO A 84 11.67 -23.00 17.83
N ASP A 85 11.50 -21.90 17.09
CA ASP A 85 10.23 -21.18 17.00
C ASP A 85 9.31 -21.78 15.94
N GLN A 86 8.00 -21.78 16.25
CA GLN A 86 6.95 -22.09 15.31
C GLN A 86 6.19 -20.83 14.88
N PHE A 87 5.82 -20.81 13.62
CA PHE A 87 5.21 -19.69 12.93
C PHE A 87 3.86 -20.10 12.36
N GLN A 88 2.91 -19.17 12.34
CA GLN A 88 1.57 -19.43 11.83
C GLN A 88 1.11 -18.23 11.02
N ILE A 89 0.58 -18.50 9.82
CA ILE A 89 -0.10 -17.48 9.02
C ILE A 89 -1.59 -17.53 9.35
N ARG A 90 -2.14 -16.38 9.74
CA ARG A 90 -3.57 -16.17 9.95
C ARG A 90 -4.08 -15.17 8.94
N VAL A 91 -5.14 -15.54 8.23
CA VAL A 91 -5.85 -14.70 7.27
C VAL A 91 -7.21 -14.35 7.87
N LYS A 92 -7.48 -13.06 8.02
CA LYS A 92 -8.77 -12.54 8.45
C LYS A 92 -9.43 -11.81 7.28
N THR A 93 -10.68 -12.10 7.01
CA THR A 93 -11.47 -11.36 6.01
C THR A 93 -12.63 -10.69 6.70
N TRP A 94 -12.88 -9.41 6.42
CA TRP A 94 -14.07 -8.71 6.88
C TRP A 94 -14.58 -7.75 5.83
N GLN A 95 -15.84 -7.36 6.00
CA GLN A 95 -16.49 -6.37 5.14
C GLN A 95 -16.61 -5.04 5.89
N ARG A 96 -16.24 -3.96 5.21
CA ARG A 96 -16.40 -2.58 5.69
C ARG A 96 -17.37 -1.87 4.77
N GLY A 97 -18.57 -1.58 5.28
CA GLY A 97 -19.65 -1.04 4.46
C GLY A 97 -20.09 -2.04 3.38
N VAL A 98 -20.71 -1.55 2.30
CA VAL A 98 -21.24 -2.42 1.24
C VAL A 98 -20.17 -2.74 0.18
N GLN A 99 -19.14 -1.90 0.08
CA GLN A 99 -18.31 -1.79 -1.12
C GLN A 99 -16.85 -2.19 -0.92
N LEU A 100 -16.37 -2.25 0.32
CA LEU A 100 -14.98 -2.60 0.61
C LEU A 100 -14.92 -3.90 1.41
N ARG A 101 -14.30 -4.93 0.86
CA ARG A 101 -13.93 -6.13 1.60
C ARG A 101 -12.41 -6.17 1.75
N MET A 102 -11.94 -6.43 2.97
CA MET A 102 -10.51 -6.53 3.26
C MET A 102 -10.16 -7.99 3.57
N GLU A 103 -9.01 -8.43 3.07
CA GLU A 103 -8.34 -9.64 3.51
C GLU A 103 -6.96 -9.28 4.05
N TYR A 104 -6.76 -9.56 5.33
CA TYR A 104 -5.57 -9.24 6.10
C TYR A 104 -4.83 -10.52 6.44
N ALA A 105 -3.61 -10.65 5.94
CA ALA A 105 -2.71 -11.75 6.24
C ALA A 105 -1.74 -11.30 7.32
N SER A 106 -1.52 -12.16 8.32
CA SER A 106 -0.62 -11.87 9.43
C SER A 106 0.22 -13.10 9.74
N LEU A 107 1.53 -12.90 9.88
CA LEU A 107 2.49 -13.91 10.30
C LEU A 107 2.74 -13.75 11.80
N HIS A 108 2.44 -14.79 12.56
CA HIS A 108 2.63 -14.82 14.01
C HIS A 108 3.74 -15.80 14.36
N ARG A 109 4.53 -15.46 15.38
CA ARG A 109 5.27 -16.44 16.17
C ARG A 109 4.34 -16.92 17.28
N LEU A 110 4.08 -18.23 17.37
CA LEU A 110 3.04 -18.78 18.26
C LEU A 110 3.15 -18.31 19.73
N ASN A 111 4.37 -18.05 20.21
CA ASN A 111 4.64 -17.65 21.59
C ASN A 111 5.09 -16.20 21.78
N ARG A 112 5.22 -15.39 20.71
CA ARG A 112 5.75 -14.01 20.80
C ARG A 112 4.94 -12.96 20.04
N GLY A 113 3.87 -13.35 19.34
CA GLY A 113 2.93 -12.42 18.72
C GLY A 113 3.21 -12.13 17.24
N LEU A 114 2.67 -11.01 16.77
CA LEU A 114 2.70 -10.59 15.37
C LEU A 114 4.14 -10.22 14.94
N LEU A 115 4.57 -10.74 13.80
CA LEU A 115 5.87 -10.42 13.20
C LEU A 115 5.72 -9.48 12.01
N MET A 116 4.81 -9.81 11.11
CA MET A 116 4.56 -9.07 9.87
C MET A 116 3.11 -9.25 9.46
N ASP A 117 2.59 -8.30 8.72
CA ASP A 117 1.24 -8.32 8.20
C ASP A 117 1.18 -7.79 6.77
N GLY A 118 -0.02 -7.85 6.20
CA GLY A 118 -0.32 -7.23 4.95
C GLY A 118 -1.78 -7.32 4.62
N ALA A 119 -2.25 -6.43 3.76
CA ALA A 119 -3.65 -6.32 3.41
C ALA A 119 -3.86 -6.23 1.91
N ARG A 120 -4.98 -6.79 1.46
CA ARG A 120 -5.54 -6.53 0.14
C ARG A 120 -7.04 -6.30 0.21
N TYR A 121 -7.58 -5.75 -0.86
CA TYR A 121 -8.93 -5.25 -0.93
C TYR A 121 -9.65 -5.77 -2.15
N GLU A 122 -10.91 -6.13 -1.97
CA GLU A 122 -11.88 -6.22 -3.06
C GLU A 122 -12.76 -4.97 -2.96
N ILE A 123 -12.66 -4.13 -3.98
CA ILE A 123 -13.30 -2.84 -4.07
C ILE A 123 -14.44 -2.96 -5.07
N ARG A 124 -15.68 -2.85 -4.58
CA ARG A 124 -16.90 -2.94 -5.38
C ARG A 124 -17.43 -1.52 -5.59
N PRO A 125 -17.32 -0.95 -6.79
CA PRO A 125 -17.82 0.39 -7.06
C PRO A 125 -19.31 0.51 -6.75
N VAL A 126 -20.06 -0.57 -6.97
CA VAL A 126 -21.50 -0.66 -6.81
C VAL A 126 -21.87 -1.40 -5.52
N GLY A 127 -23.02 -1.04 -4.93
CA GLY A 127 -23.58 -1.76 -3.78
C GLY A 127 -24.01 -3.19 -4.11
N LYS A 128 -24.63 -3.90 -3.15
CA LYS A 128 -25.05 -5.31 -3.30
C LYS A 128 -26.04 -5.57 -4.46
N ASN A 129 -26.76 -4.56 -4.93
CA ASN A 129 -27.68 -4.69 -6.07
C ASN A 129 -26.97 -4.30 -7.37
N LEU A 130 -26.44 -5.30 -8.07
CA LEU A 130 -25.89 -5.19 -9.42
C LEU A 130 -26.97 -4.89 -10.48
N GLU A 131 -28.25 -5.04 -10.12
CA GLU A 131 -29.43 -4.93 -11.00
C GLU A 131 -29.98 -3.52 -11.16
N VAL A 132 -29.25 -2.49 -10.69
CA VAL A 132 -29.65 -1.12 -11.03
C VAL A 132 -29.32 -0.93 -12.50
N GLU A 133 -30.35 -0.87 -13.36
CA GLU A 133 -30.16 -0.52 -14.76
C GLU A 133 -29.44 0.82 -14.83
N TYR A 134 -28.23 0.81 -15.36
CA TYR A 134 -27.46 2.01 -15.62
C TYR A 134 -28.04 2.62 -16.91
N PRO A 135 -28.68 3.80 -16.88
CA PRO A 135 -29.01 4.49 -18.12
C PRO A 135 -27.72 4.90 -18.84
N VAL A 136 -27.71 4.62 -20.14
CA VAL A 136 -26.59 4.82 -21.07
C VAL A 136 -26.36 6.31 -21.32
N GLY A 137 -25.10 6.75 -21.38
CA GLY A 137 -24.74 8.05 -21.97
C GLY A 137 -24.99 9.32 -21.15
N GLN A 138 -25.16 9.25 -19.82
CA GLN A 138 -25.31 10.45 -18.98
C GLN A 138 -24.15 10.64 -17.99
N ILE A 139 -23.68 11.89 -17.94
CA ILE A 139 -22.99 12.46 -16.78
C ILE A 139 -24.00 12.52 -15.62
N ARG A 140 -23.65 11.96 -14.45
CA ARG A 140 -24.61 11.73 -13.36
C ARG A 140 -24.43 12.71 -12.20
N ASP A 141 -25.58 13.15 -11.65
CA ASP A 141 -25.71 13.75 -10.32
C ASP A 141 -26.03 12.66 -9.28
N LYS A 142 -25.41 12.76 -8.10
CA LYS A 142 -25.64 11.94 -6.91
C LYS A 142 -27.12 11.87 -6.50
N ASN A 143 -27.91 12.90 -6.80
CA ASN A 143 -29.32 12.98 -6.39
C ASN A 143 -30.30 12.26 -7.33
N SER A 144 -29.82 11.65 -8.41
CA SER A 144 -30.67 11.03 -9.44
C SER A 144 -31.40 9.74 -9.01
N GLY A 145 -31.24 9.28 -7.77
CA GLY A 145 -31.96 8.11 -7.22
C GLY A 145 -31.63 6.76 -7.86
N LEU A 146 -30.77 6.73 -8.89
CA LEU A 146 -30.38 5.54 -9.65
C LEU A 146 -29.18 4.86 -8.99
N GLY A 147 -29.43 4.23 -7.83
CA GLY A 147 -28.59 3.16 -7.27
C GLY A 147 -27.08 3.41 -7.22
N LEU A 148 -26.74 4.61 -6.77
CA LEU A 148 -25.42 5.21 -6.53
C LEU A 148 -24.22 4.26 -6.46
N LEU A 149 -23.22 4.57 -7.27
CA LEU A 149 -21.81 4.37 -6.91
C LEU A 149 -21.58 5.01 -5.54
N GLY A 150 -21.74 4.22 -4.47
CA GLY A 150 -21.77 4.70 -3.09
C GLY A 150 -20.40 4.93 -2.45
N MET A 151 -19.32 4.88 -3.23
CA MET A 151 -17.96 4.86 -2.68
C MET A 151 -17.31 6.23 -2.84
N SER A 152 -16.94 6.80 -1.71
CA SER A 152 -16.25 8.07 -1.58
C SER A 152 -14.81 7.87 -1.09
N ALA A 153 -13.99 8.92 -1.19
CA ALA A 153 -12.65 8.90 -0.63
C ALA A 153 -12.62 8.65 0.90
N VAL A 154 -13.74 8.90 1.60
CA VAL A 154 -13.86 8.72 3.06
C VAL A 154 -13.93 7.23 3.44
N ASP A 155 -14.48 6.38 2.57
CA ASP A 155 -14.63 4.94 2.84
C ASP A 155 -13.27 4.23 2.99
N PHE A 156 -12.21 4.85 2.49
CA PHE A 156 -10.84 4.34 2.55
C PHE A 156 -10.02 4.86 3.76
N ALA A 157 -10.59 5.66 4.66
CA ALA A 157 -9.83 6.38 5.71
C ALA A 157 -8.99 5.50 6.68
N HIS A 158 -9.26 4.19 6.76
CA HIS A 158 -8.44 3.25 7.57
C HIS A 158 -7.94 2.05 6.76
N ALA A 159 -7.88 2.18 5.43
CA ALA A 159 -7.23 1.17 4.63
C ALA A 159 -5.71 1.29 4.75
N ILE A 160 -5.02 0.15 4.75
CA ILE A 160 -3.58 0.07 4.52
C ILE A 160 -3.38 0.37 3.04
N THR A 161 -2.62 1.42 2.74
CA THR A 161 -2.51 1.97 1.39
C THR A 161 -1.06 2.25 1.02
N SER A 162 -0.80 2.19 -0.29
CA SER A 162 0.44 2.73 -0.84
C SER A 162 0.30 4.25 -0.94
N PRO A 163 1.37 5.03 -0.74
CA PRO A 163 1.35 6.45 -1.06
C PRO A 163 0.98 6.69 -2.53
N MET A 164 0.28 7.79 -2.81
CA MET A 164 0.02 8.22 -4.19
C MET A 164 1.31 8.18 -5.03
N PRO A 165 1.27 7.62 -6.25
CA PRO A 165 2.46 7.46 -7.06
C PRO A 165 3.03 8.83 -7.42
N PRO A 166 4.33 9.09 -7.13
CA PRO A 166 4.97 10.33 -7.54
C PRO A 166 5.17 10.32 -9.06
N GLN A 167 5.38 11.50 -9.63
CA GLN A 167 5.44 11.67 -11.09
C GLN A 167 6.48 10.77 -11.78
N ALA A 168 7.64 10.55 -11.14
CA ALA A 168 8.69 9.67 -11.66
C ALA A 168 8.30 8.18 -11.74
N ARG A 169 7.21 7.77 -11.08
CA ARG A 169 6.72 6.38 -11.07
C ARG A 169 5.64 6.10 -12.10
N LEU A 170 4.98 7.13 -12.65
CA LEU A 170 3.81 6.97 -13.52
C LEU A 170 4.13 6.26 -14.85
N GLU A 171 5.34 6.47 -15.37
CA GLU A 171 5.82 5.85 -16.61
C GLU A 171 6.07 4.33 -16.46
N GLN A 172 6.27 3.85 -15.22
CA GLN A 172 6.38 2.42 -14.96
C GLN A 172 4.99 1.84 -14.64
N PRO A 173 4.67 0.62 -15.09
CA PRO A 173 3.41 -0.02 -14.76
C PRO A 173 3.19 -0.07 -13.25
N LEU A 174 2.14 0.59 -12.78
CA LEU A 174 1.69 0.50 -11.41
C LEU A 174 1.08 -0.87 -11.16
N GLU A 175 1.41 -1.40 -10.00
CA GLU A 175 0.80 -2.61 -9.49
C GLU A 175 -0.61 -2.31 -8.98
N PRO A 176 -1.55 -3.27 -9.02
CA PRO A 176 -2.93 -3.08 -8.59
C PRO A 176 -3.01 -2.94 -7.07
N TYR A 177 -2.56 -1.82 -6.53
CA TYR A 177 -2.68 -1.46 -5.13
C TYR A 177 -3.76 -0.40 -4.94
N LEU A 178 -4.13 -0.20 -3.67
CA LEU A 178 -4.88 0.96 -3.23
C LEU A 178 -3.87 2.08 -2.90
N TYR A 179 -3.87 3.13 -3.72
CA TYR A 179 -3.02 4.30 -3.60
C TYR A 179 -3.80 5.46 -2.99
N GLN A 180 -3.31 6.03 -1.90
CA GLN A 180 -4.01 7.10 -1.19
C GLN A 180 -3.02 8.16 -0.67
N THR A 181 -3.52 9.37 -0.52
CA THR A 181 -2.87 10.40 0.30
C THR A 181 -3.86 10.90 1.34
N PRO A 182 -3.50 11.00 2.62
CA PRO A 182 -4.36 11.63 3.62
C PRO A 182 -4.43 13.16 3.45
N SER A 183 -3.54 13.75 2.63
CA SER A 183 -3.48 15.17 2.41
C SER A 183 -4.61 15.64 1.48
N ARG A 184 -5.27 16.74 1.85
CA ARG A 184 -6.19 17.48 0.96
C ARG A 184 -5.47 18.42 -0.01
N LYS A 185 -4.13 18.43 -0.02
CA LYS A 185 -3.37 19.23 -0.98
C LYS A 185 -3.67 18.76 -2.41
N PRO A 186 -3.87 19.69 -3.36
CA PRO A 186 -4.07 19.34 -4.76
C PRO A 186 -2.88 18.54 -5.31
N ILE A 187 -3.17 17.52 -6.11
CA ILE A 187 -2.18 16.76 -6.88
C ILE A 187 -2.33 17.15 -8.35
N THR A 188 -1.22 17.48 -8.99
CA THR A 188 -1.16 17.69 -10.45
C THR A 188 -0.15 16.74 -11.05
N TYR A 189 -0.60 15.92 -11.99
CA TYR A 189 0.25 15.08 -12.79
C TYR A 189 0.54 15.76 -14.12
N THR A 190 1.82 16.13 -14.33
CA THR A 190 2.26 16.92 -15.51
C THR A 190 3.00 16.10 -16.57
N LYS A 191 3.25 14.78 -16.36
CA LYS A 191 3.97 13.92 -17.32
C LYS A 191 3.12 12.77 -17.83
N ALA A 192 3.34 12.42 -19.09
CA ALA A 192 2.30 12.07 -20.05
C ALA A 192 1.61 10.71 -19.89
N VAL A 193 2.06 9.79 -19.01
CA VAL A 193 1.44 8.45 -18.96
C VAL A 193 1.36 7.91 -17.54
N LEU A 194 0.19 7.40 -17.16
CA LEU A 194 -0.06 6.49 -16.05
C LEU A 194 -0.31 5.09 -16.62
N ARG A 195 0.62 4.15 -16.38
CA ARG A 195 0.51 2.76 -16.87
C ARG A 195 0.11 1.79 -15.76
N GLY A 196 -0.59 0.72 -16.10
CA GLY A 196 -0.80 -0.43 -15.22
C GLY A 196 -2.24 -0.53 -14.71
N SER A 197 -2.41 -0.76 -13.41
CA SER A 197 -3.75 -0.83 -12.82
C SER A 197 -3.71 -0.42 -11.35
N GLY A 198 -4.83 0.03 -10.81
CA GLY A 198 -4.90 0.38 -9.39
C GLY A 198 -6.10 1.24 -9.02
N VAL A 199 -6.22 1.51 -7.73
CA VAL A 199 -7.24 2.42 -7.20
C VAL A 199 -6.55 3.65 -6.63
N LEU A 200 -6.83 4.83 -7.18
CA LEU A 200 -6.28 6.11 -6.74
C LEU A 200 -7.34 6.84 -5.90
N VAL A 201 -6.98 7.23 -4.69
CA VAL A 201 -7.88 7.91 -3.75
C VAL A 201 -7.23 9.19 -3.20
N PRO A 202 -7.10 10.26 -4.01
CA PRO A 202 -6.67 11.55 -3.50
C PRO A 202 -7.79 12.21 -2.68
N GLN A 203 -7.46 12.71 -1.49
CA GLN A 203 -8.42 13.41 -0.63
C GLN A 203 -8.66 14.88 -1.07
N GLY A 204 -7.73 15.46 -1.82
CA GLY A 204 -7.83 16.80 -2.41
C GLY A 204 -8.23 16.78 -3.88
N ALA A 205 -8.08 17.92 -4.55
CA ALA A 205 -8.27 18.01 -6.00
C ALA A 205 -7.19 17.22 -6.77
N LEU A 206 -7.56 16.66 -7.91
CA LEU A 206 -6.65 15.95 -8.80
C LEU A 206 -6.70 16.58 -10.19
N THR A 207 -5.54 16.84 -10.78
CA THR A 207 -5.42 17.36 -12.14
C THR A 207 -4.51 16.48 -12.97
N PHE A 208 -5.01 16.03 -14.12
CA PHE A 208 -4.21 15.44 -15.20
C PHE A 208 -3.96 16.53 -16.24
N SER A 209 -2.70 16.84 -16.53
CA SER A 209 -2.35 17.90 -17.49
C SER A 209 -2.78 17.57 -18.92
N ASN A 210 -2.61 18.54 -19.81
CA ASN A 210 -2.85 18.34 -21.25
C ASN A 210 -2.04 17.16 -21.79
N GLY A 211 -2.63 16.40 -22.71
CA GLY A 211 -2.02 15.24 -23.35
C GLY A 211 -1.76 14.04 -22.45
N PHE A 212 -2.23 14.05 -21.19
CA PHE A 212 -2.02 12.95 -20.26
C PHE A 212 -2.75 11.68 -20.72
N ARG A 213 -2.09 10.53 -20.58
CA ARG A 213 -2.61 9.22 -20.95
C ARG A 213 -2.75 8.32 -19.73
N VAL A 214 -3.90 7.68 -19.58
CA VAL A 214 -4.11 6.58 -18.63
C VAL A 214 -4.22 5.30 -19.44
N GLU A 215 -3.18 4.47 -19.36
CA GLU A 215 -3.05 3.20 -20.08
C GLU A 215 -3.20 2.04 -19.09
N GLY A 216 -4.40 1.45 -19.07
CA GLY A 216 -4.76 0.32 -18.22
C GLY A 216 -5.92 0.61 -17.28
N ASP A 217 -6.11 -0.26 -16.28
CA ASP A 217 -7.38 -0.39 -15.54
C ASP A 217 -7.35 0.36 -14.19
N PHE A 218 -7.96 1.55 -14.15
CA PHE A 218 -7.93 2.41 -12.96
C PHE A 218 -9.31 2.74 -12.41
N ARG A 219 -9.40 2.83 -11.08
CA ARG A 219 -10.53 3.50 -10.40
C ARG A 219 -9.99 4.70 -9.64
N ILE A 220 -10.55 5.88 -9.90
CA ILE A 220 -10.07 7.14 -9.36
C ILE A 220 -11.20 7.76 -8.54
N TYR A 221 -11.06 7.75 -7.23
CA TYR A 221 -12.02 8.32 -6.27
C TYR A 221 -11.45 9.62 -5.71
N CYS A 222 -11.71 10.73 -6.40
CA CYS A 222 -11.24 12.05 -6.02
C CYS A 222 -12.15 12.67 -4.95
N GLY A 223 -11.59 12.97 -3.78
CA GLY A 223 -12.28 13.65 -2.69
C GLY A 223 -12.48 15.16 -2.90
N GLY A 224 -11.87 15.75 -3.93
CA GLY A 224 -12.07 17.12 -4.38
C GLY A 224 -12.60 17.20 -5.81
N SER A 225 -12.27 18.28 -6.52
CA SER A 225 -12.56 18.42 -7.95
C SER A 225 -11.56 17.64 -8.81
N LEU A 226 -12.03 17.14 -9.95
CA LEU A 226 -11.21 16.42 -10.92
C LEU A 226 -11.11 17.22 -12.23
N THR A 227 -9.88 17.55 -12.63
CA THR A 227 -9.61 18.27 -13.87
C THR A 227 -8.81 17.41 -14.83
N LEU A 228 -9.34 17.16 -16.02
CA LEU A 228 -8.62 16.58 -17.14
C LEU A 228 -8.29 17.71 -18.12
N GLY A 229 -7.01 17.86 -18.45
CA GLY A 229 -6.54 18.81 -19.44
C GLY A 229 -7.02 18.48 -20.86
N GLU A 230 -6.58 19.28 -21.83
CA GLU A 230 -6.92 19.06 -23.25
C GLU A 230 -6.19 17.84 -23.82
N GLY A 231 -6.83 17.10 -24.71
CA GLY A 231 -6.23 15.96 -25.39
C GLY A 231 -5.89 14.79 -24.46
N VAL A 232 -6.56 14.68 -23.31
CA VAL A 232 -6.37 13.56 -22.38
C VAL A 232 -6.95 12.29 -22.97
N TYR A 233 -6.25 11.17 -22.80
CA TYR A 233 -6.70 9.85 -23.24
C TYR A 233 -6.78 8.91 -22.05
N MET A 234 -7.94 8.30 -21.80
CA MET A 234 -8.14 7.33 -20.73
C MET A 234 -8.76 6.05 -21.28
N ASP A 235 -8.00 4.96 -21.22
CA ASP A 235 -8.35 3.67 -21.84
C ASP A 235 -9.41 2.90 -21.06
N LYS A 236 -9.27 2.82 -19.73
CA LYS A 236 -10.20 2.07 -18.89
C LYS A 236 -10.28 2.64 -17.48
N VAL A 237 -11.27 3.51 -17.26
CA VAL A 237 -11.37 4.27 -16.02
C VAL A 237 -12.76 4.29 -15.39
N LEU A 238 -12.79 4.22 -14.07
CA LEU A 238 -13.91 4.77 -13.29
C LEU A 238 -13.44 6.09 -12.68
N LEU A 239 -14.07 7.19 -13.07
CA LEU A 239 -13.80 8.52 -12.52
C LEU A 239 -14.92 8.90 -11.56
N TYR A 240 -14.57 9.14 -10.31
CA TYR A 240 -15.44 9.71 -9.30
C TYR A 240 -14.84 11.00 -8.77
N SER A 241 -15.65 12.06 -8.67
CA SER A 241 -15.28 13.35 -8.10
C SER A 241 -16.32 13.79 -7.07
N ALA A 242 -15.90 14.09 -5.84
CA ALA A 242 -16.78 14.68 -4.84
C ALA A 242 -17.03 16.19 -5.07
N GLY A 243 -16.22 16.84 -5.92
CA GLY A 243 -16.45 18.20 -6.40
C GLY A 243 -16.83 18.25 -7.88
N ALA A 244 -16.75 19.43 -8.50
CA ALA A 244 -16.92 19.58 -9.94
C ALA A 244 -15.88 18.78 -10.74
N MET A 245 -16.26 18.37 -11.95
CA MET A 245 -15.36 17.70 -12.90
C MET A 245 -15.24 18.52 -14.19
N LYS A 246 -14.03 18.74 -14.66
CA LYS A 246 -13.77 19.42 -15.93
C LYS A 246 -13.01 18.52 -16.86
N ILE A 247 -13.50 18.36 -18.09
CA ILE A 247 -12.86 17.54 -19.12
C ILE A 247 -12.49 18.43 -20.29
N GLY A 248 -11.19 18.58 -20.56
CA GLY A 248 -10.66 19.43 -21.60
C GLY A 248 -11.02 18.97 -23.02
N LYS A 249 -10.85 19.88 -23.99
CA LYS A 249 -11.17 19.65 -25.40
C LYS A 249 -10.43 18.45 -25.98
N ASN A 250 -11.00 17.82 -27.01
CA ASN A 250 -10.39 16.72 -27.76
C ASN A 250 -9.96 15.53 -26.88
N SER A 251 -10.58 15.34 -25.71
CA SER A 251 -10.26 14.23 -24.81
C SER A 251 -11.04 12.97 -25.19
N HIS A 252 -10.44 11.82 -24.91
CA HIS A 252 -11.06 10.51 -25.09
C HIS A 252 -11.13 9.80 -23.74
N ILE A 253 -12.32 9.38 -23.34
CA ILE A 253 -12.55 8.67 -22.09
C ILE A 253 -13.35 7.41 -22.38
N ASN A 254 -12.76 6.26 -22.10
CA ASN A 254 -13.44 4.97 -22.10
C ASN A 254 -13.60 4.47 -20.67
N GLY A 255 -14.85 4.37 -20.20
CA GLY A 255 -15.10 4.16 -18.78
C GLY A 255 -16.46 4.64 -18.27
N ILE A 256 -16.50 4.99 -16.98
CA ILE A 256 -17.66 5.56 -16.29
C ILE A 256 -17.25 6.85 -15.58
N ILE A 257 -18.06 7.90 -15.70
CA ILE A 257 -17.84 9.21 -15.09
C ILE A 257 -18.96 9.51 -14.07
N VAL A 258 -18.57 9.88 -12.85
CA VAL A 258 -19.48 10.32 -11.78
C VAL A 258 -18.92 11.53 -11.06
N SER A 259 -19.80 12.49 -10.77
CA SER A 259 -19.45 13.72 -10.07
C SER A 259 -20.58 14.13 -9.14
N ASP A 260 -20.24 14.50 -7.91
CA ASP A 260 -21.19 15.14 -6.98
C ASP A 260 -21.40 16.63 -7.35
N GLY A 261 -20.52 17.23 -8.17
CA GLY A 261 -20.66 18.58 -8.71
C GLY A 261 -20.95 18.63 -10.22
N ILE A 262 -21.01 19.84 -10.78
CA ILE A 262 -21.19 20.06 -12.23
C ILE A 262 -20.05 19.39 -13.01
N VAL A 263 -20.40 18.79 -14.16
CA VAL A 263 -19.40 18.28 -15.11
C VAL A 263 -19.41 19.14 -16.37
N GLU A 264 -18.26 19.73 -16.66
CA GLU A 264 -18.03 20.55 -17.84
C GLU A 264 -17.26 19.74 -18.89
N LEU A 265 -17.86 19.58 -20.08
CA LEU A 265 -17.21 18.95 -21.22
C LEU A 265 -16.69 20.00 -22.20
N GLY A 266 -15.43 19.86 -22.60
CA GLY A 266 -14.85 20.60 -23.71
C GLY A 266 -15.39 20.13 -25.06
N GLU A 267 -15.13 20.93 -26.09
CA GLU A 267 -15.43 20.59 -27.48
C GLU A 267 -14.74 19.27 -27.89
N ASN A 268 -15.43 18.48 -28.72
CA ASN A 268 -14.92 17.22 -29.30
C ASN A 268 -14.46 16.17 -28.28
N VAL A 269 -15.03 16.16 -27.07
CA VAL A 269 -14.83 15.05 -26.12
C VAL A 269 -15.51 13.78 -26.66
N THR A 270 -14.75 12.71 -26.77
CA THR A 270 -15.26 11.37 -27.08
C THR A 270 -15.42 10.59 -25.79
N TYR A 271 -16.64 10.16 -25.50
CA TYR A 271 -16.95 9.30 -24.36
C TYR A 271 -17.48 7.95 -24.85
N THR A 272 -16.89 6.86 -24.33
CA THR A 272 -17.35 5.50 -24.57
C THR A 272 -17.59 4.83 -23.23
N GLU A 273 -18.78 4.25 -23.05
CA GLU A 273 -19.13 3.58 -21.81
C GLU A 273 -18.45 2.21 -21.72
N ASP A 274 -17.64 1.97 -20.69
CA ASP A 274 -17.11 0.65 -20.35
C ASP A 274 -17.60 0.20 -18.98
N ARG A 275 -18.60 -0.68 -18.96
CA ARG A 275 -19.18 -1.23 -17.72
C ARG A 275 -18.28 -2.21 -16.99
N SER A 276 -17.22 -2.72 -17.62
CA SER A 276 -16.30 -3.65 -16.96
C SER A 276 -15.58 -2.98 -15.79
N VAL A 277 -15.52 -1.64 -15.75
CA VAL A 277 -14.98 -0.88 -14.62
C VAL A 277 -15.85 -0.93 -13.35
N LEU A 278 -17.10 -1.39 -13.48
CA LEU A 278 -18.04 -1.58 -12.36
C LEU A 278 -17.87 -2.95 -11.68
N GLN A 279 -17.12 -3.88 -12.29
CA GLN A 279 -16.79 -5.16 -11.67
C GLN A 279 -15.89 -4.97 -10.45
N PRO A 280 -15.93 -5.88 -9.46
CA PRO A 280 -15.04 -5.82 -8.30
C PRO A 280 -13.56 -5.73 -8.71
N PHE A 281 -12.85 -4.72 -8.18
CA PHE A 281 -11.42 -4.58 -8.36
C PHE A 281 -10.68 -5.23 -7.20
N LEU A 282 -9.85 -6.24 -7.48
CA LEU A 282 -9.06 -6.92 -6.46
C LEU A 282 -7.64 -6.37 -6.45
N THR A 283 -7.22 -5.79 -5.33
CA THR A 283 -5.84 -5.34 -5.16
C THR A 283 -4.91 -6.51 -4.84
N ARG A 284 -3.61 -6.33 -5.09
CA ARG A 284 -2.55 -7.15 -4.51
C ARG A 284 -2.37 -6.83 -3.02
N TYR A 285 -1.72 -7.75 -2.32
CA TYR A 285 -1.27 -7.50 -0.95
C TYR A 285 -0.24 -6.39 -0.90
N LEU A 286 -0.47 -5.44 0.00
CA LEU A 286 0.54 -4.53 0.50
C LEU A 286 1.03 -5.07 1.84
N LEU A 287 2.33 -5.34 1.93
CA LEU A 287 3.04 -5.80 3.13
C LEU A 287 3.70 -4.62 3.86
#